data_AF-A0A3D8ISG0-F1
#
_entry.id   AF-A0A3D8ISG0-F1
#
_cell.length_a   1.000
_cell.length_b   1.000
_cell.length_c   1.000
_cell.angle_alpha   90.00
_cell.angle_beta   90.00
_cell.angle_gamma   90.00
#
_symmetry.space_group_name_H-M   'P 1'
#
loop_
_entity.id
_entity.type
_entity.pdbx_description
1 polymer ?
#
loop_
_entity_poly.entity_id
_entity_poly.type
_entity_poly.pdbx_seq_one_letter_code
_entity_poly.pdbx_strand_id
1 'polypeptide(L)'
;MEETIKATIKSKDGTRVFALPTRVVSQKTQGILRRFFEGKESVTIEDTLSFLITSIEAESRMSEKNLQLQEEIKKQQTKIEELCDKLEHL
;
A
#
# COMPACT_ATOMS: atom_id res chain seq x y z
N MET A 1 -11.43 -26.49 3.45
CA MET A 1 -11.93 -25.27 4.15
C MET A 1 -11.40 -24.08 3.37
N GLU A 2 -12.26 -23.11 3.03
CA GLU A 2 -11.76 -21.85 2.46
C GLU A 2 -11.04 -21.06 3.56
N GLU A 3 -9.84 -20.59 3.24
CA GLU A 3 -9.05 -19.81 4.18
C GLU A 3 -9.62 -18.38 4.27
N THR A 4 -9.76 -17.87 5.49
CA THR A 4 -10.37 -16.56 5.76
C THR A 4 -9.52 -15.77 6.73
N ILE A 5 -9.46 -14.45 6.56
CA ILE A 5 -8.93 -13.52 7.57
C ILE A 5 -10.12 -13.08 8.43
N LYS A 6 -10.03 -13.33 9.74
CA LYS A 6 -11.08 -12.97 10.70
C LYS A 6 -10.77 -11.64 11.36
N ALA A 7 -11.79 -10.81 11.57
CA ALA A 7 -11.69 -9.55 12.28
C ALA A 7 -12.88 -9.36 13.21
N THR A 8 -12.62 -9.09 14.49
CA THR A 8 -13.65 -8.72 15.46
C THR A 8 -13.67 -7.21 15.60
N ILE A 9 -14.72 -6.55 15.14
CA ILE A 9 -14.85 -5.10 15.16
C ILE A 9 -15.83 -4.67 16.25
N LYS A 10 -15.36 -3.85 17.18
CA LYS A 10 -16.14 -3.21 18.25
C LYS A 10 -16.61 -1.84 17.78
N SER A 11 -17.88 -1.56 18.01
CA SER A 11 -18.55 -0.29 17.73
C SER A 11 -19.47 0.08 18.89
N LYS A 12 -20.03 1.30 18.87
CA LYS A 12 -21.00 1.74 19.89
C LYS A 12 -22.24 0.84 19.96
N ASP A 13 -22.65 0.27 18.83
CA ASP A 13 -23.85 -0.56 18.69
C ASP A 13 -23.58 -2.06 18.96
N GLY A 14 -22.35 -2.41 19.34
CA GLY A 14 -21.95 -3.78 19.68
C GLY A 14 -20.73 -4.27 18.92
N THR A 15 -20.48 -5.57 19.06
CA THR A 15 -19.31 -6.26 18.48
C THR A 15 -19.76 -7.15 17.33
N ARG A 16 -19.08 -7.07 16.19
CA ARG A 16 -19.34 -7.90 15.00
C ARG A 16 -18.08 -8.65 14.58
N VAL A 17 -18.25 -9.88 14.13
CA VAL A 17 -17.16 -10.70 13.58
C VAL A 17 -17.31 -10.77 12.08
N PHE A 18 -16.26 -10.39 11.37
CA PHE A 18 -16.14 -10.45 9.92
C PHE A 18 -15.15 -11.55 9.53
N ALA A 19 -15.42 -12.23 8.43
CA ALA A 19 -14.53 -13.21 7.84
C ALA A 19 -14.36 -12.90 6.35
N LEU A 20 -13.18 -12.44 5.96
CA LEU A 20 -12.85 -12.11 4.58
C LEU A 20 -12.23 -13.35 3.90
N PRO A 21 -12.80 -13.87 2.81
CA PRO A 21 -12.18 -14.97 2.05
C PRO A 21 -10.83 -14.53 1.46
N THR A 22 -9.76 -15.31 1.63
CA THR A 22 -8.43 -14.95 1.10
C THR A 22 -8.37 -15.02 -0.42
N ARG A 23 -9.21 -15.85 -1.05
CA ARG A 23 -9.28 -16.04 -2.51
C ARG A 23 -9.56 -14.77 -3.31
N VAL A 24 -10.14 -13.73 -2.68
CA VAL A 24 -10.51 -12.47 -3.37
C VAL A 24 -9.45 -11.37 -3.24
N VAL A 25 -8.33 -11.63 -2.55
CA VAL A 25 -7.29 -10.63 -2.29
C VAL A 25 -5.90 -11.17 -2.59
N SER A 26 -5.00 -10.29 -3.05
CA SER A 26 -3.61 -10.66 -3.36
C SER A 26 -2.86 -11.16 -2.12
N GLN A 27 -1.83 -12.01 -2.30
CA GLN A 27 -0.98 -12.50 -1.20
C GLN A 27 -0.35 -11.37 -0.37
N LYS A 28 0.06 -10.27 -1.02
CA LYS A 28 0.58 -9.08 -0.34
C LYS A 28 -0.49 -8.45 0.56
N THR A 29 -1.70 -8.26 0.03
CA THR A 29 -2.84 -7.71 0.79
C THR A 29 -3.21 -8.63 1.95
N GLN A 30 -3.20 -9.95 1.76
CA GLN A 30 -3.45 -10.92 2.83
C GLN A 30 -2.44 -10.74 3.97
N GLY A 31 -1.14 -10.67 3.67
CA GLY A 31 -0.10 -10.48 4.69
C GLY A 31 -0.28 -9.18 5.50
N ILE A 32 -0.68 -8.10 4.83
CA ILE A 32 -0.97 -6.81 5.48
C ILE A 32 -2.19 -6.93 6.42
N LEU A 33 -3.30 -7.47 5.92
CA LEU A 33 -4.54 -7.60 6.69
C LEU A 33 -4.39 -8.56 7.87
N ARG A 34 -3.70 -9.70 7.69
CA ARG A 34 -3.39 -10.63 8.79
C ARG A 34 -2.58 -9.98 9.89
N ARG A 35 -1.50 -9.26 9.52
CA ARG A 35 -0.67 -8.53 10.48
C ARG A 35 -1.49 -7.52 11.29
N PHE A 36 -2.49 -6.89 10.68
CA PHE A 36 -3.33 -5.92 11.37
C PHE A 36 -4.41 -6.56 12.26
N PHE A 37 -5.12 -7.58 11.76
CA PHE A 37 -6.30 -8.15 12.44
C PHE A 37 -5.98 -9.34 13.35
N GLU A 38 -5.13 -10.29 12.92
CA GLU A 38 -4.94 -11.56 13.64
C GLU A 38 -4.10 -11.42 14.91
N GLY A 39 -3.39 -10.30 15.08
CA GLY A 39 -2.65 -9.96 16.30
C GLY A 39 -3.50 -9.31 17.40
N LYS A 40 -4.80 -9.15 17.19
CA LYS A 40 -5.69 -8.39 18.09
C LYS A 40 -6.93 -9.21 18.41
N GLU A 41 -7.33 -9.23 19.68
CA GLU A 41 -8.58 -9.86 20.11
C GLU A 41 -9.80 -9.14 19.49
N SER A 42 -9.71 -7.81 19.39
CA SER A 42 -10.70 -6.96 18.73
C SER A 42 -10.06 -5.64 18.27
N VAL A 43 -10.65 -5.00 17.27
CA VAL A 43 -10.33 -3.65 16.80
C VAL A 43 -11.56 -2.76 16.89
N THR A 44 -11.35 -1.47 17.03
CA THR A 44 -12.44 -0.49 16.89
C THR A 44 -12.64 -0.06 15.43
N ILE A 45 -13.74 0.64 15.14
CA ILE A 45 -13.93 1.28 13.84
C ILE A 45 -12.84 2.34 13.64
N GLU A 46 -12.51 3.09 14.68
CA GLU A 46 -11.49 4.13 14.71
C GLU A 46 -10.09 3.56 14.40
N ASP A 47 -9.74 2.39 14.97
CA ASP A 47 -8.49 1.68 14.63
C ASP A 47 -8.46 1.30 13.15
N THR A 48 -9.58 0.82 12.63
CA THR A 48 -9.71 0.37 11.24
C THR A 48 -9.58 1.55 10.27
N LEU A 49 -10.25 2.67 10.57
CA LEU A 49 -10.14 3.91 9.80
C LEU A 49 -8.72 4.48 9.87
N SER A 50 -8.11 4.52 11.05
CA SER A 50 -6.73 4.99 11.22
C SER A 50 -5.74 4.16 10.40
N PHE A 51 -5.93 2.84 10.37
CA PHE A 51 -5.13 1.94 9.55
C PHE A 51 -5.29 2.19 8.05
N LEU A 52 -6.53 2.37 7.58
CA LEU A 52 -6.81 2.67 6.18
C LEU A 52 -6.23 4.03 5.77
N ILE A 53 -6.45 5.07 6.56
CA ILE A 53 -5.88 6.42 6.32
C ILE A 53 -4.36 6.34 6.24
N THR A 54 -3.71 5.72 7.24
CA THR A 54 -2.25 5.57 7.26
C THR A 54 -1.73 4.83 6.02
N SER A 55 -2.43 3.79 5.58
CA SER A 55 -2.06 3.00 4.41
C SER A 55 -2.19 3.81 3.12
N ILE A 56 -3.29 4.55 2.95
CA ILE A 56 -3.53 5.43 1.80
C ILE A 56 -2.50 6.55 1.75
N GLU A 57 -2.20 7.19 2.88
CA GLU A 57 -1.18 8.24 2.93
C GLU A 57 0.21 7.71 2.58
N ALA A 58 0.56 6.50 3.03
CA ALA A 58 1.84 5.88 2.68
C ALA A 58 1.92 5.57 1.18
N GLU A 59 0.84 5.07 0.59
CA GLU A 59 0.74 4.85 -0.85
C GLU A 59 0.83 6.15 -1.65
N SER A 60 0.13 7.21 -1.21
CA SER A 60 0.19 8.53 -1.82
C SER A 60 1.61 9.11 -1.82
N ARG A 61 2.32 9.04 -0.68
CA ARG A 61 3.73 9.47 -0.58
C ARG A 61 4.64 8.67 -1.51
N MET A 62 4.41 7.36 -1.61
CA MET A 62 5.20 6.51 -2.50
C MET A 62 4.94 6.85 -3.97
N SER A 63 3.68 7.13 -4.33
CA SER A 63 3.29 7.55 -5.67
C SER A 63 3.95 8.89 -6.05
N GLU A 64 3.93 9.87 -5.14
CA GLU A 64 4.59 11.16 -5.34
C GLU A 64 6.10 11.00 -5.54
N LYS A 65 6.75 10.20 -4.69
CA LYS A 65 8.18 9.90 -4.85
C LYS A 65 8.49 9.21 -6.17
N ASN A 66 7.62 8.31 -6.62
CA ASN A 66 7.79 7.63 -7.90
C ASN A 66 7.72 8.60 -9.08
N LEU A 67 6.77 9.55 -9.06
CA LEU A 67 6.69 10.63 -10.05
C LEU A 67 7.97 11.48 -10.07
N GLN A 68 8.46 11.88 -8.89
CA GLN A 68 9.73 12.63 -8.78
C GLN A 68 10.90 11.85 -9.39
N LEU A 69 11.02 10.56 -9.08
CA LEU A 69 12.08 9.70 -9.63
C LEU A 69 11.95 9.53 -11.16
N GLN A 70 10.74 9.42 -11.69
CA GLN A 70 10.52 9.37 -13.14
C GLN A 70 10.96 10.66 -13.84
N GLU A 71 10.69 11.82 -13.24
CA GLU A 71 11.18 13.10 -13.76
C GLU A 71 12.71 13.20 -13.73
N GLU A 72 13.34 12.74 -12.65
CA GLU A 72 14.81 12.70 -12.54
C GLU A 72 15.44 11.79 -13.59
N ILE A 73 14.89 10.59 -13.78
CA ILE A 73 15.34 9.64 -14.82
C ILE A 73 15.26 10.31 -16.19
N LYS A 74 14.14 10.98 -16.51
CA LYS A 74 13.99 11.69 -17.78
C LYS A 74 15.04 12.79 -17.97
N LYS A 75 15.30 13.60 -16.94
CA LYS A 75 16.35 14.63 -16.97
C LYS A 75 17.74 14.03 -17.21
N GLN A 76 18.03 12.90 -16.56
CA GLN A 76 19.30 12.20 -16.75
C GLN A 76 19.42 11.61 -18.15
N GLN A 77 18.35 11.03 -18.71
CA GLN A 77 18.31 10.53 -20.09
C GLN A 77 18.62 11.65 -21.09
N THR A 78 17.94 12.80 -21.00
CA THR A 78 18.21 13.95 -21.88
C THR A 78 19.66 14.42 -21.77
N LYS A 79 20.22 14.47 -20.56
CA LYS A 79 21.63 14.86 -20.38
C LYS A 79 22.60 13.85 -21.00
N ILE A 80 22.28 12.57 -20.95
CA ILE A 80 23.08 11.52 -21.61
C ILE A 80 23.03 11.70 -23.13
N GLU A 81 21.83 11.89 -23.69
CA GLU A 81 21.64 12.15 -25.13
C GLU A 81 22.47 13.36 -25.58
N GLU A 82 22.39 14.50 -24.88
CA GLU A 82 23.18 15.69 -25.19
C GLU A 82 24.71 15.46 -25.12
N LEU A 83 25.17 14.61 -24.19
CA LEU A 83 26.60 14.29 -24.07
C LEU A 83 27.05 13.32 -25.17
N CYS A 84 26.20 12.38 -25.56
CA CYS A 84 26.45 11.49 -26.69
C CYS A 84 26.55 12.29 -27.99
N ASP A 85 25.61 13.21 -28.26
CA ASP A 85 25.64 14.06 -29.45
C ASP A 85 26.93 14.89 -29.53
N LYS A 86 27.39 15.43 -28.40
CA LYS A 86 28.66 16.17 -28.33
C LYS A 86 29.88 15.30 -28.64
N LEU A 87 29.87 14.05 -28.22
CA LEU A 87 30.96 13.11 -28.49
C LEU A 87 30.98 12.66 -29.96
N GLU A 88 29.83 12.52 -30.60
CA GLU A 88 29.74 12.16 -32.03
C GLU A 88 30.12 13.31 -32.97
N HIS A 89 30.07 14.56 -32.48
CA HIS A 89 30.44 15.76 -33.23
C HIS A 89 31.81 16.35 -32.85
N LEU A 90 32.63 15.60 -32.11
CA LEU A 90 34.04 15.88 -31.80
C LEU A 90 34.99 15.12 -32.73
#